data_AF-E9LIQ4-F1
#
_entry.id   AF-E9LIQ4-F1
#
_cell.length_a   1.000
_cell.length_b   1.000
_cell.length_c   1.000
_cell.angle_alpha   90.00
_cell.angle_beta   90.00
_cell.angle_gamma   90.00
#
_symmetry.space_group_name_H-M   'P 1'
#
loop_
_entity.id
_entity.type
_entity.pdbx_description
1 polymer ?
#
loop_
_entity_poly.entity_id
_entity_poly.type
_entity_poly.pdbx_seq_one_letter_code
_entity_poly.pdbx_strand_id
1 'polypeptide(L)'
;MAAITATIVAFGAGSRVVAQRELYGGTVGFLERIAPRLGIDVDFVHHADLAGFDQALRTPAALVLLETPTNPLLRITDVAAVSALAQRAGAIVAVDATLASPINQQLLGLGADIVLHSATKYLGGHGDLTAGVSVTSNALAERLWSDAYLFGATLSAHDAWMLQRGLRTLPVRIRQHNRSAAAVAAYLTEHPAVVRVHHPSLAAHPQAELIARQMSGPGGVLSFARKRSTDDPARRAPARP
;
A
#
# COMPACT_ATOMS: atom_id res chain seq x y z
N MET A 1 -2.52 8.83 -5.46
CA MET A 1 -2.93 8.44 -6.82
C MET A 1 -1.90 8.83 -7.87
N ALA A 2 -1.53 10.10 -8.04
CA ALA A 2 -0.58 10.52 -9.09
C ALA A 2 0.71 9.65 -9.19
N ALA A 3 1.37 9.35 -8.07
CA ALA A 3 2.55 8.47 -8.05
C ALA A 3 2.27 7.03 -8.54
N ILE A 4 1.14 6.45 -8.14
CA ILE A 4 0.68 5.12 -8.60
C ILE A 4 0.37 5.17 -10.09
N THR A 5 -0.37 6.18 -10.54
CA THR A 5 -0.71 6.38 -11.95
C THR A 5 0.55 6.49 -12.79
N ALA A 6 1.49 7.37 -12.43
CA ALA A 6 2.79 7.52 -13.10
C ALA A 6 3.55 6.18 -13.18
N THR A 7 3.53 5.40 -12.09
CA THR A 7 4.17 4.08 -12.05
C THR A 7 3.55 3.11 -13.04
N ILE A 8 2.23 3.05 -13.13
CA ILE A 8 1.54 2.11 -14.03
C ILE A 8 1.70 2.54 -15.50
N VAL A 9 1.50 3.82 -15.80
CA VAL A 9 1.50 4.32 -17.19
C VAL A 9 2.90 4.33 -17.82
N ALA A 10 3.97 4.41 -17.02
CA ALA A 10 5.36 4.35 -17.49
C ALA A 10 5.74 3.04 -18.22
N PHE A 11 4.88 2.01 -18.13
CA PHE A 11 5.04 0.76 -18.85
C PHE A 11 4.28 0.70 -20.18
N GLY A 12 3.42 1.68 -20.45
CA GLY A 12 2.77 1.90 -21.75
C GLY A 12 1.69 0.88 -22.12
N ALA A 13 1.05 1.11 -23.26
CA ALA A 13 0.07 0.20 -23.84
C ALA A 13 0.72 -1.12 -24.27
N GLY A 14 -0.03 -2.23 -24.17
CA GLY A 14 0.45 -3.59 -24.40
C GLY A 14 1.22 -4.18 -23.21
N SER A 15 1.35 -3.43 -22.12
CA SER A 15 1.95 -3.95 -20.88
C SER A 15 0.93 -4.74 -20.05
N ARG A 16 1.46 -5.67 -19.25
CA ARG A 16 0.67 -6.46 -18.30
C ARG A 16 1.14 -6.19 -16.88
N VAL A 17 0.18 -5.95 -15.98
CA VAL A 17 0.38 -5.73 -14.56
C VAL A 17 -0.17 -6.91 -13.78
N VAL A 18 0.66 -7.53 -12.93
CA VAL A 18 0.21 -8.49 -11.92
C VAL A 18 -0.02 -7.73 -10.62
N ALA A 19 -1.28 -7.47 -10.28
CA ALA A 19 -1.65 -6.67 -9.12
C ALA A 19 -2.17 -7.55 -7.98
N GLN A 20 -1.87 -7.15 -6.76
CA GLN A 20 -2.57 -7.68 -5.61
C GLN A 20 -4.07 -7.33 -5.68
N ARG A 21 -4.96 -8.26 -5.31
CA ARG A 21 -6.41 -8.04 -5.35
C ARG A 21 -6.88 -7.06 -4.28
N GLU A 22 -6.32 -7.15 -3.09
CA GLU A 22 -6.63 -6.27 -1.96
C GLU A 22 -5.64 -5.10 -1.96
N LEU A 23 -5.88 -4.10 -2.81
CA LEU A 23 -5.19 -2.81 -2.82
C LEU A 23 -6.14 -1.71 -2.36
N TYR A 24 -5.60 -0.52 -2.10
CA TYR A 24 -6.38 0.68 -1.88
C TYR A 24 -7.45 0.85 -2.97
N GLY A 25 -8.69 1.16 -2.59
CA GLY A 25 -9.82 1.21 -3.52
C GLY A 25 -9.64 2.18 -4.69
N GLY A 26 -8.86 3.26 -4.52
CA GLY A 26 -8.50 4.14 -5.63
C GLY A 26 -7.58 3.47 -6.66
N THR A 27 -6.66 2.63 -6.20
CA THR A 27 -5.76 1.81 -7.03
C THR A 27 -6.54 0.75 -7.79
N VAL A 28 -7.40 0.00 -7.09
CA VAL A 28 -8.29 -0.99 -7.72
C VAL A 28 -9.17 -0.33 -8.78
N GLY A 29 -9.82 0.78 -8.43
CA GLY A 29 -10.68 1.50 -9.36
C GLY A 29 -9.94 2.10 -10.58
N PHE A 30 -8.63 2.35 -10.47
CA PHE A 30 -7.78 2.71 -11.61
C PHE A 30 -7.46 1.48 -12.49
N LEU A 31 -7.01 0.39 -11.87
CA LEU A 31 -6.65 -0.85 -12.55
C LEU A 31 -7.84 -1.49 -13.28
N GLU A 32 -9.04 -1.44 -12.72
CA GLU A 32 -10.22 -2.07 -13.34
C GLU A 32 -10.86 -1.21 -14.43
N ARG A 33 -10.82 0.12 -14.29
CA ARG A 33 -11.62 1.03 -15.15
C ARG A 33 -10.80 1.90 -16.08
N ILE A 34 -9.57 2.24 -15.71
CA ILE A 34 -8.71 3.16 -16.48
C ILE A 34 -7.62 2.39 -17.21
N ALA A 35 -6.93 1.46 -16.56
CA ALA A 35 -5.82 0.71 -17.17
C ALA A 35 -6.22 -0.01 -18.48
N PRO A 36 -7.38 -0.69 -18.59
CA PRO A 36 -7.77 -1.36 -19.85
C PRO A 36 -8.01 -0.37 -20.99
N ARG A 37 -8.50 0.84 -20.69
CA ARG A 37 -8.69 1.91 -21.68
C ARG A 37 -7.38 2.48 -22.20
N LEU A 38 -6.28 2.27 -21.46
CA LEU A 38 -4.93 2.63 -21.86
C LEU A 38 -4.20 1.44 -22.51
N GLY A 39 -4.89 0.31 -22.75
CA GLY A 39 -4.30 -0.90 -23.30
C GLY A 39 -3.37 -1.63 -22.34
N ILE A 40 -3.59 -1.50 -21.02
CA ILE A 40 -2.82 -2.19 -19.99
C ILE A 40 -3.67 -3.33 -19.42
N ASP A 41 -3.16 -4.55 -19.54
CA ASP A 41 -3.82 -5.75 -19.01
C ASP A 41 -3.49 -5.92 -17.53
N VAL A 42 -4.45 -6.42 -16.75
CA VAL A 42 -4.31 -6.58 -15.29
C VAL A 42 -4.75 -7.96 -14.83
N ASP A 43 -3.83 -8.67 -14.18
CA ASP A 43 -4.09 -9.94 -13.49
C ASP A 43 -4.11 -9.72 -11.98
N PHE A 44 -5.20 -10.09 -11.31
CA PHE A 44 -5.34 -9.91 -9.86
C PHE A 44 -5.06 -11.19 -9.07
N VAL A 45 -4.04 -11.14 -8.21
CA VAL A 45 -3.60 -12.24 -7.34
C VAL A 45 -3.87 -11.93 -5.86
N HIS A 46 -4.22 -12.94 -5.06
CA HIS A 46 -4.45 -12.75 -3.63
C HIS A 46 -3.11 -12.50 -2.89
N HIS A 47 -3.08 -11.61 -1.89
CA HIS A 47 -1.85 -11.13 -1.23
C HIS A 47 -0.96 -12.25 -0.64
N ALA A 48 -1.58 -13.33 -0.12
CA ALA A 48 -0.87 -14.46 0.48
C ALA A 48 -0.62 -15.63 -0.51
N ASP A 49 -1.10 -15.53 -1.75
CA ASP A 49 -1.03 -16.63 -2.71
C ASP A 49 0.24 -16.55 -3.56
N LEU A 50 1.37 -16.97 -2.96
CA LEU A 50 2.66 -16.98 -3.64
C LEU A 50 2.65 -17.89 -4.88
N ALA A 51 1.90 -18.98 -4.86
CA ALA A 51 1.75 -19.87 -6.02
C ALA A 51 0.97 -19.20 -7.15
N GLY A 52 -0.05 -18.41 -6.83
CA GLY A 52 -0.77 -17.55 -7.78
C GLY A 52 0.13 -16.50 -8.41
N PHE A 53 1.04 -15.88 -7.64
CA PHE A 53 2.03 -14.96 -8.19
C PHE A 53 3.01 -15.69 -9.14
N ASP A 54 3.51 -16.86 -8.75
CA ASP A 54 4.40 -17.68 -9.60
C ASP A 54 3.71 -18.05 -10.90
N GLN A 55 2.47 -18.55 -10.83
CA GLN A 55 1.67 -18.93 -11.98
C GLN A 55 1.38 -17.73 -12.90
N ALA A 56 1.02 -16.58 -12.33
CA ALA A 56 0.78 -15.37 -13.11
C ALA A 56 2.05 -14.95 -13.85
N LEU A 57 3.21 -14.97 -13.19
CA LEU A 57 4.49 -14.53 -13.72
C LEU A 57 5.15 -15.51 -14.72
N ARG A 58 4.52 -16.65 -15.03
CA ARG A 58 4.96 -17.54 -16.14
C ARG A 58 4.80 -16.90 -17.51
N THR A 59 3.86 -15.98 -17.64
CA THR A 59 3.73 -15.09 -18.80
C THR A 59 4.46 -13.78 -18.47
N PRO A 60 5.16 -13.14 -19.42
CA PRO A 60 5.82 -11.85 -19.16
C PRO A 60 4.84 -10.82 -18.58
N ALA A 61 5.30 -10.10 -17.55
CA ALA A 61 4.61 -8.95 -16.97
C ALA A 61 5.60 -7.81 -16.85
N ALA A 62 5.15 -6.58 -17.08
CA ALA A 62 5.99 -5.42 -16.95
C ALA A 62 6.15 -4.99 -15.47
N LEU A 63 5.07 -5.16 -14.70
CA LEU A 63 4.95 -4.65 -13.34
C LEU A 63 4.21 -5.64 -12.44
N VAL A 64 4.72 -5.82 -11.22
CA VAL A 64 4.01 -6.38 -10.08
C VAL A 64 3.67 -5.25 -9.12
N LEU A 65 2.39 -5.08 -8.77
CA LEU A 65 1.93 -4.01 -7.89
C LEU A 65 1.35 -4.57 -6.58
N LEU A 66 2.00 -4.23 -5.47
CA LEU A 66 1.67 -4.71 -4.13
C LEU A 66 1.30 -3.57 -3.18
N GLU A 67 0.62 -3.89 -2.09
CA GLU A 67 0.40 -2.99 -0.94
C GLU A 67 0.56 -3.79 0.34
N THR A 68 1.40 -3.31 1.27
CA THR A 68 1.66 -4.01 2.53
C THR A 68 2.08 -3.04 3.65
N PRO A 69 1.33 -2.93 4.77
CA PRO A 69 0.03 -3.58 5.02
C PRO A 69 -1.11 -3.06 4.13
N THR A 70 -2.11 -3.89 3.87
CA THR A 70 -3.29 -3.52 3.06
C THR A 70 -4.28 -2.61 3.79
N ASN A 71 -4.94 -1.72 3.06
CA ASN A 71 -6.04 -0.91 3.56
C ASN A 71 -7.41 -1.56 3.24
N PRO A 72 -8.32 -1.81 4.21
CA PRO A 72 -8.23 -1.50 5.65
C PRO A 72 -7.87 -2.70 6.54
N LEU A 73 -7.67 -3.90 5.96
CA LEU A 73 -7.57 -5.15 6.72
C LEU A 73 -6.15 -5.45 7.25
N LEU A 74 -5.17 -4.64 6.88
CA LEU A 74 -3.78 -4.66 7.37
C LEU A 74 -3.09 -6.00 7.16
N ARG A 75 -3.42 -6.66 6.05
CA ARG A 75 -2.78 -7.91 5.66
C ARG A 75 -1.41 -7.62 5.08
N ILE A 76 -0.52 -8.59 5.22
CA ILE A 76 0.89 -8.46 4.85
C ILE A 76 1.18 -9.31 3.62
N THR A 77 2.00 -8.77 2.71
CA THR A 77 2.53 -9.51 1.57
C THR A 77 4.02 -9.76 1.79
N ASP A 78 4.50 -10.98 1.52
CA ASP A 78 5.92 -11.32 1.60
C ASP A 78 6.65 -10.72 0.40
N VAL A 79 7.21 -9.52 0.61
CA VAL A 79 7.81 -8.74 -0.47
C VAL A 79 9.04 -9.44 -1.02
N ALA A 80 9.87 -10.02 -0.15
CA ALA A 80 11.08 -10.72 -0.59
C ALA A 80 10.74 -11.94 -1.47
N ALA A 81 9.73 -12.72 -1.08
CA ALA A 81 9.30 -13.86 -1.87
C ALA A 81 8.74 -13.44 -3.23
N VAL A 82 7.83 -12.46 -3.28
CA VAL A 82 7.23 -12.00 -4.53
C VAL A 82 8.27 -11.32 -5.44
N SER A 83 9.18 -10.51 -4.88
CA SER A 83 10.28 -9.91 -5.62
C SER A 83 11.21 -10.94 -6.24
N ALA A 84 11.51 -12.03 -5.54
CA ALA A 84 12.30 -13.12 -6.12
C ALA A 84 11.59 -13.80 -7.31
N LEU A 85 10.25 -13.90 -7.30
CA LEU A 85 9.48 -14.40 -8.44
C LEU A 85 9.54 -13.41 -9.61
N ALA A 86 9.28 -12.14 -9.34
CA ALA A 86 9.24 -11.06 -10.33
C ALA A 86 10.58 -10.88 -11.03
N GLN A 87 11.69 -10.93 -10.27
CA GLN A 87 13.04 -10.83 -10.81
C GLN A 87 13.34 -11.94 -11.84
N ARG A 88 12.93 -13.18 -11.56
CA ARG A 88 13.11 -14.30 -12.52
C ARG A 88 12.29 -14.12 -13.80
N ALA A 89 11.15 -13.43 -13.69
CA ALA A 89 10.28 -13.10 -14.83
C ALA A 89 10.65 -11.79 -15.53
N GLY A 90 11.65 -11.05 -15.03
CA GLY A 90 12.04 -9.72 -15.55
C GLY A 90 11.03 -8.61 -15.28
N ALA A 91 10.13 -8.79 -14.30
CA ALA A 91 9.11 -7.80 -13.94
C ALA A 91 9.62 -6.85 -12.84
N ILE A 92 9.22 -5.57 -12.93
CA ILE A 92 9.48 -4.57 -11.87
C ILE A 92 8.50 -4.76 -10.72
N VAL A 93 8.94 -4.61 -9.48
CA VAL A 93 8.08 -4.65 -8.30
C VAL A 93 7.87 -3.26 -7.71
N ALA A 94 6.63 -2.79 -7.74
CA ALA A 94 6.21 -1.59 -7.04
C ALA A 94 5.37 -1.95 -5.81
N VAL A 95 5.69 -1.34 -4.67
CA VAL A 95 4.98 -1.60 -3.40
C VAL A 95 4.50 -0.31 -2.77
N ASP A 96 3.19 -0.19 -2.55
CA ASP A 96 2.61 0.85 -1.71
C ASP A 96 2.85 0.52 -0.23
N ALA A 97 3.68 1.35 0.40
CA ALA A 97 4.07 1.26 1.81
C ALA A 97 3.47 2.39 2.64
N THR A 98 2.38 3.01 2.18
CA THR A 98 1.73 4.16 2.83
C THR A 98 1.41 3.87 4.29
N LEU A 99 0.87 2.69 4.60
CA LEU A 99 0.45 2.34 5.97
C LEU A 99 1.62 1.94 6.89
N ALA A 100 2.70 1.38 6.33
CA ALA A 100 3.90 1.07 7.10
C ALA A 100 4.68 2.34 7.45
N SER A 101 4.79 3.28 6.50
CA SER A 101 5.82 4.33 6.46
C SER A 101 7.24 3.75 6.32
N PRO A 102 8.22 4.55 5.85
CA PRO A 102 9.60 4.08 5.77
C PRO A 102 10.21 3.80 7.15
N ILE A 103 9.63 4.30 8.25
CA ILE A 103 10.16 4.02 9.59
C ILE A 103 9.95 2.56 9.98
N ASN A 104 8.81 1.97 9.63
CA ASN A 104 8.47 0.61 10.05
C ASN A 104 8.84 -0.46 9.02
N GLN A 105 9.13 -0.09 7.76
CA GLN A 105 9.39 -1.07 6.71
C GLN A 105 10.27 -0.47 5.60
N GLN A 106 11.39 -1.13 5.28
CA GLN A 106 12.38 -0.68 4.30
C GLN A 106 12.40 -1.63 3.09
N LEU A 107 11.47 -1.41 2.17
CA LEU A 107 11.12 -2.38 1.13
C LEU A 107 12.14 -2.52 -0.01
N LEU A 108 12.93 -1.48 -0.29
CA LEU A 108 14.02 -1.59 -1.27
C LEU A 108 15.03 -2.68 -0.84
N GLY A 109 15.28 -2.80 0.46
CA GLY A 109 16.14 -3.85 1.01
C GLY A 109 15.54 -5.25 0.95
N LEU A 110 14.25 -5.38 0.60
CA LEU A 110 13.55 -6.65 0.41
C LEU A 110 13.36 -6.99 -1.07
N GLY A 111 13.97 -6.23 -1.99
CA GLY A 111 13.89 -6.48 -3.42
C GLY A 111 12.74 -5.77 -4.15
N ALA A 112 12.06 -4.81 -3.52
CA ALA A 112 11.19 -3.91 -4.27
C ALA A 112 12.03 -2.96 -5.13
N ASP A 113 11.59 -2.69 -6.36
CA ASP A 113 12.23 -1.73 -7.25
C ASP A 113 11.70 -0.31 -7.04
N ILE A 114 10.41 -0.18 -6.72
CA ILE A 114 9.73 1.09 -6.50
C ILE A 114 8.95 1.02 -5.19
N VAL A 115 9.18 1.96 -4.29
CA VAL A 115 8.39 2.13 -3.06
C VAL A 115 7.50 3.37 -3.20
N LEU A 116 6.20 3.15 -3.06
CA LEU A 116 5.17 4.16 -3.23
C LEU A 116 4.64 4.60 -1.87
N HIS A 117 4.41 5.91 -1.74
CA HIS A 117 3.74 6.49 -0.58
C HIS A 117 2.72 7.54 -1.00
N SER A 118 1.52 7.49 -0.41
CA SER A 118 0.71 8.68 -0.24
C SER A 118 1.32 9.54 0.87
N ALA A 119 2.11 10.53 0.45
CA ALA A 119 2.71 11.50 1.35
C ALA A 119 1.68 12.39 2.06
N THR A 120 0.44 12.45 1.55
CA THR A 120 -0.74 12.98 2.26
C THR A 120 -0.96 12.35 3.65
N LYS A 121 -0.48 11.11 3.87
CA LYS A 121 -0.67 10.37 5.12
C LYS A 121 0.48 10.62 6.09
N TYR A 122 1.22 9.58 6.49
CA TYR A 122 2.21 9.69 7.55
C TYR A 122 3.36 10.64 7.25
N LEU A 123 3.78 10.76 5.98
CA LEU A 123 4.93 11.61 5.63
C LEU A 123 4.64 13.09 5.89
N GLY A 124 3.53 13.61 5.36
CA GLY A 124 3.02 14.94 5.67
C GLY A 124 2.59 15.04 7.13
N GLY A 125 1.71 14.14 7.58
CA GLY A 125 1.43 13.89 9.00
C GLY A 125 0.52 14.89 9.70
N HIS A 126 0.07 15.94 9.02
CA HIS A 126 -0.70 17.05 9.63
C HIS A 126 -2.05 17.32 8.95
N GLY A 127 -2.43 16.55 7.92
CA GLY A 127 -3.73 16.66 7.25
C GLY A 127 -3.91 17.93 6.42
N ASP A 128 -2.82 18.57 6.04
CA ASP A 128 -2.76 19.91 5.43
C ASP A 128 -2.17 19.92 4.01
N LEU A 129 -1.80 18.77 3.46
CA LEU A 129 -1.23 18.65 2.12
C LEU A 129 -1.68 17.38 1.38
N THR A 130 -1.64 17.41 0.05
CA THR A 130 -1.79 16.21 -0.79
C THR A 130 -0.53 15.99 -1.61
N ALA A 131 0.10 14.82 -1.43
CA ALA A 131 1.33 14.48 -2.15
C ALA A 131 1.43 12.97 -2.37
N GLY A 132 2.14 12.59 -3.44
CA GLY A 132 2.56 11.22 -3.74
C GLY A 132 4.07 11.17 -3.92
N VAL A 133 4.69 10.07 -3.52
CA VAL A 133 6.13 9.85 -3.64
C VAL A 133 6.37 8.46 -4.21
N SER A 134 7.29 8.38 -5.18
CA SER A 134 7.89 7.13 -5.68
C SER A 134 9.38 7.16 -5.36
N VAL A 135 9.88 6.17 -4.63
CA VAL A 135 11.31 6.03 -4.28
C VAL A 135 11.87 4.83 -5.05
N THR A 136 12.89 5.05 -5.86
CA THR A 136 13.46 4.04 -6.76
C THR A 136 14.88 4.44 -7.20
N SER A 137 15.49 3.68 -8.12
CA SER A 137 16.78 4.01 -8.75
C SER A 137 16.64 5.20 -9.71
N ASN A 138 17.76 5.86 -10.05
CA ASN A 138 17.73 7.00 -10.98
C ASN A 138 17.14 6.63 -12.35
N ALA A 139 17.51 5.47 -12.90
CA ALA A 139 17.02 5.02 -14.21
C ALA A 139 15.49 4.82 -14.21
N LEU A 140 14.94 4.25 -13.15
CA LEU A 140 13.48 4.12 -13.01
C LEU A 140 12.83 5.48 -12.75
N ALA A 141 13.45 6.34 -11.92
CA ALA A 141 12.92 7.67 -11.65
C ALA A 141 12.82 8.53 -12.93
N GLU A 142 13.83 8.49 -13.79
CA GLU A 142 13.83 9.17 -15.10
C GLU A 142 12.70 8.66 -15.99
N ARG A 143 12.52 7.34 -16.06
CA ARG A 143 11.41 6.71 -16.81
C ARG A 143 10.04 7.10 -16.26
N LEU A 144 9.84 7.11 -14.94
CA LEU A 144 8.58 7.54 -14.34
C LEU A 144 8.33 9.03 -14.59
N TRP A 145 9.37 9.84 -14.50
CA TRP A 145 9.29 11.28 -14.64
C TRP A 145 8.95 11.70 -16.06
N SER A 146 9.52 11.06 -17.09
CA SER A 146 9.28 11.37 -18.51
C SER A 146 7.81 11.42 -18.88
N ASP A 147 7.00 10.59 -18.23
CA ASP A 147 5.56 10.52 -18.48
C ASP A 147 4.78 11.37 -17.47
N ALA A 148 5.16 11.31 -16.18
CA ALA A 148 4.47 12.05 -15.12
C ALA A 148 4.45 13.56 -15.36
N TYR A 149 5.54 14.14 -15.87
CA TYR A 149 5.61 15.58 -16.12
C TYR A 149 4.65 16.01 -17.24
N LEU A 150 4.41 15.16 -18.24
CA LEU A 150 3.47 15.42 -19.34
C LEU A 150 2.01 15.44 -18.87
N PHE A 151 1.70 14.65 -17.84
CA PHE A 151 0.39 14.68 -17.19
C PHE A 151 0.22 15.82 -16.18
N GLY A 152 1.26 16.66 -16.00
CA GLY A 152 1.26 17.72 -15.00
C GLY A 152 1.24 17.20 -13.56
N ALA A 153 1.61 15.94 -13.32
CA ALA A 153 1.58 15.27 -12.03
C ALA A 153 2.75 15.72 -11.12
N THR A 154 2.85 17.03 -10.90
CA THR A 154 3.92 17.69 -10.16
C THR A 154 3.41 18.21 -8.82
N LEU A 155 4.29 18.29 -7.82
CA LEU A 155 3.96 18.81 -6.50
C LEU A 155 4.24 20.31 -6.45
N SER A 156 3.34 21.09 -5.84
CA SER A 156 3.58 22.51 -5.64
C SER A 156 4.79 22.74 -4.72
N ALA A 157 5.52 23.85 -4.91
CA ALA A 157 6.66 24.17 -4.07
C ALA A 157 6.27 24.34 -2.59
N HIS A 158 5.07 24.86 -2.32
CA HIS A 158 4.55 24.99 -0.97
C HIS A 158 4.26 23.64 -0.33
N ASP A 159 3.60 22.72 -1.03
CA ASP A 159 3.35 21.36 -0.53
C ASP A 159 4.64 20.58 -0.34
N ALA A 160 5.64 20.78 -1.21
CA ALA A 160 6.97 20.19 -1.06
C ALA A 160 7.65 20.67 0.24
N TRP A 161 7.57 21.98 0.54
CA TRP A 161 8.06 22.52 1.81
C TRP A 161 7.29 21.98 3.02
N MET A 162 5.96 21.92 2.96
CA MET A 162 5.14 21.34 4.04
C MET A 162 5.47 19.86 4.28
N LEU A 163 5.71 19.10 3.22
CA LEU A 163 6.14 17.71 3.30
C LEU A 163 7.52 17.61 3.98
N GLN A 164 8.50 18.43 3.57
CA GLN A 164 9.80 18.48 4.24
C GLN A 164 9.69 18.82 5.73
N ARG A 165 8.81 19.76 6.09
CA ARG A 165 8.49 20.08 7.49
C ARG A 165 7.93 18.86 8.23
N GLY A 166 6.96 18.15 7.63
CA GLY A 166 6.35 16.95 8.20
C GLY A 166 7.35 15.82 8.44
N LEU A 167 8.30 15.62 7.53
CA LEU A 167 9.32 14.58 7.62
C LEU A 167 10.24 14.74 8.85
N ARG A 168 10.49 15.96 9.32
CA ARG A 168 11.37 16.21 10.49
C ARG A 168 10.87 15.53 11.77
N THR A 169 9.55 15.37 11.91
CA THR A 169 8.94 14.73 13.08
C THR A 169 8.44 13.32 12.79
N LEU A 170 8.67 12.79 11.57
CA LEU A 170 8.20 11.47 11.18
C LEU A 170 8.63 10.35 12.16
N PRO A 171 9.91 10.22 12.56
CA PRO A 171 10.32 9.13 13.45
C PRO A 171 9.61 9.16 14.82
N VAL A 172 9.47 10.35 15.42
CA VAL A 172 8.83 10.49 16.74
C VAL A 172 7.31 10.28 16.66
N ARG A 173 6.67 10.73 15.58
CA ARG A 173 5.24 10.48 15.33
C ARG A 173 4.97 9.00 15.13
N ILE A 174 5.74 8.31 14.28
CA ILE A 174 5.55 6.88 14.02
C ILE A 174 5.77 6.05 15.28
N ARG A 175 6.79 6.36 16.10
CA ARG A 175 6.98 5.69 17.39
C ARG A 175 5.75 5.80 18.29
N GLN A 176 5.17 7.00 18.37
CA GLN A 176 3.96 7.21 19.18
C GLN A 176 2.75 6.51 18.56
N HIS A 177 2.57 6.56 17.25
CA HIS A 177 1.50 5.85 16.54
C HIS A 177 1.56 4.34 16.78
N ASN A 178 2.74 3.73 16.65
CA ASN A 178 2.95 2.30 16.93
C ASN A 178 2.51 1.94 18.35
N ARG A 179 2.96 2.71 19.35
CA ARG A 179 2.60 2.48 20.76
C ARG A 179 1.11 2.65 21.02
N SER A 180 0.52 3.75 20.56
CA SER A 180 -0.89 4.05 20.78
C SER A 180 -1.79 3.03 20.10
N ALA A 181 -1.53 2.69 18.83
CA ALA A 181 -2.35 1.75 18.09
C ALA A 181 -2.25 0.34 18.66
N ALA A 182 -1.07 -0.10 19.11
CA ALA A 182 -0.92 -1.38 19.80
C ALA A 182 -1.72 -1.44 21.11
N ALA A 183 -1.68 -0.38 21.92
CA ALA A 183 -2.45 -0.30 23.15
C ALA A 183 -3.98 -0.31 22.89
N VAL A 184 -4.43 0.45 21.89
CA VAL A 184 -5.85 0.47 21.48
C VAL A 184 -6.27 -0.90 20.91
N ALA A 185 -5.42 -1.55 20.11
CA ALA A 185 -5.72 -2.87 19.56
C ALA A 185 -5.83 -3.94 20.66
N ALA A 186 -4.97 -3.88 21.68
CA ALA A 186 -5.05 -4.76 22.85
C ALA A 186 -6.37 -4.53 23.61
N TYR A 187 -6.69 -3.27 23.93
CA TYR A 187 -7.95 -2.91 24.59
C TYR A 187 -9.18 -3.39 23.80
N LEU A 188 -9.21 -3.15 22.49
CA LEU A 188 -10.34 -3.55 21.63
C LEU A 188 -10.50 -5.06 21.52
N THR A 189 -9.40 -5.82 21.62
CA THR A 189 -9.44 -7.29 21.59
C THR A 189 -10.23 -7.86 22.78
N GLU A 190 -10.17 -7.20 23.93
CA GLU A 190 -10.88 -7.62 25.15
C GLU A 190 -12.29 -7.00 25.26
N HIS A 191 -12.62 -6.03 24.40
CA HIS A 191 -13.84 -5.26 24.54
C HIS A 191 -15.09 -6.07 24.15
N PRO A 192 -16.14 -6.17 25.00
CA PRO A 192 -17.26 -7.08 24.79
C PRO A 192 -18.13 -6.74 23.57
N ALA A 193 -18.06 -5.53 23.03
CA ALA A 193 -18.77 -5.13 21.82
C ALA A 193 -17.96 -5.38 20.51
N VAL A 194 -16.71 -5.82 20.60
CA VAL A 194 -15.84 -6.07 19.45
C VAL A 194 -15.81 -7.56 19.14
N VAL A 195 -15.84 -7.91 17.85
CA VAL A 195 -15.82 -9.29 17.34
C VAL A 195 -14.44 -9.65 16.81
N ARG A 196 -13.75 -8.68 16.21
CA ARG A 196 -12.45 -8.90 15.58
C ARG A 196 -11.68 -7.60 15.54
N VAL A 197 -10.38 -7.67 15.79
CA VAL A 197 -9.42 -6.57 15.59
C VAL A 197 -8.40 -7.01 14.56
N HIS A 198 -8.04 -6.11 13.65
CA HIS A 198 -6.98 -6.25 12.68
C HIS A 198 -5.90 -5.24 13.05
N HIS A 199 -4.73 -5.73 13.47
CA HIS A 199 -3.56 -4.91 13.70
C HIS A 199 -2.30 -5.79 13.73
N PRO A 200 -1.17 -5.38 13.11
CA PRO A 200 0.06 -6.18 13.09
C PRO A 200 0.68 -6.45 14.47
N SER A 201 0.31 -5.69 15.52
CA SER A 201 0.84 -5.92 16.88
C SER A 201 0.16 -7.06 17.64
N LEU A 202 -0.92 -7.65 17.11
CA LEU A 202 -1.66 -8.68 17.85
C LEU A 202 -0.89 -10.00 17.85
N ALA A 203 -0.75 -10.62 19.02
CA ALA A 203 -0.05 -11.91 19.15
C ALA A 203 -0.69 -13.02 18.30
N ALA A 204 -2.01 -12.98 18.15
CA ALA A 204 -2.78 -13.92 17.33
C ALA A 204 -2.86 -13.53 15.84
N HIS A 205 -2.04 -12.58 15.37
CA HIS A 205 -2.05 -12.20 13.96
C HIS A 205 -1.63 -13.41 13.09
N PRO A 206 -2.39 -13.81 12.05
CA PRO A 206 -2.08 -14.99 11.24
C PRO A 206 -0.73 -14.95 10.53
N GLN A 207 -0.15 -13.74 10.42
CA GLN A 207 1.11 -13.47 9.71
C GLN A 207 2.20 -12.96 10.66
N ALA A 208 2.13 -13.29 11.95
CA ALA A 208 3.04 -12.76 12.98
C ALA A 208 4.53 -12.99 12.63
N GLU A 209 4.88 -14.16 12.12
CA GLU A 209 6.26 -14.44 11.71
C GLU A 209 6.73 -13.55 10.56
N LEU A 210 5.88 -13.33 9.55
CA LEU A 210 6.21 -12.47 8.42
C LEU A 210 6.36 -11.00 8.87
N ILE A 211 5.46 -10.53 9.73
CA ILE A 211 5.54 -9.19 10.33
C ILE A 211 6.88 -9.02 11.05
N ALA A 212 7.26 -9.98 11.89
CA ALA A 212 8.53 -9.91 12.63
C ALA A 212 9.76 -9.92 11.72
N ARG A 213 9.68 -10.60 10.56
CA ARG A 213 10.79 -10.64 9.60
C ARG A 213 10.96 -9.34 8.80
N GLN A 214 9.88 -8.67 8.42
CA GLN A 214 9.96 -7.56 7.46
C GLN A 214 9.57 -6.19 8.00
N MET A 215 8.97 -6.10 9.20
CA MET A 215 8.54 -4.84 9.81
C MET A 215 9.26 -4.58 11.14
N SER A 216 9.74 -3.35 11.35
CA SER A 216 10.35 -2.88 12.61
C SER A 216 9.34 -2.24 13.56
N GLY A 217 8.08 -2.08 13.13
CA GLY A 217 6.99 -1.57 13.96
C GLY A 217 5.61 -1.87 13.38
N PRO A 218 4.56 -1.96 14.20
CA PRO A 218 3.25 -2.45 13.77
C PRO A 218 2.40 -1.45 12.97
N GLY A 219 2.81 -0.18 12.90
CA GLY A 219 2.00 0.89 12.30
C GLY A 219 1.00 1.51 13.27
N GLY A 220 0.32 2.55 12.79
CA GLY A 220 -0.65 3.32 13.58
C GLY A 220 -2.11 3.18 13.16
N VAL A 221 -2.40 2.40 12.12
CA VAL A 221 -3.75 2.15 11.63
C VAL A 221 -4.20 0.80 12.15
N LEU A 222 -5.41 0.73 12.67
CA LEU A 222 -6.10 -0.51 13.06
C LEU A 222 -7.50 -0.51 12.45
N SER A 223 -8.08 -1.69 12.24
CA SER A 223 -9.51 -1.83 11.94
C SER A 223 -10.13 -2.89 12.84
N PHE A 224 -11.43 -2.78 13.10
CA PHE A 224 -12.13 -3.75 13.94
C PHE A 224 -13.60 -3.89 13.51
N ALA A 225 -14.15 -5.06 13.76
CA ALA A 225 -15.57 -5.35 13.55
C ALA A 225 -16.30 -5.29 14.89
N ARG A 226 -17.39 -4.52 14.96
CA ARG A 226 -18.29 -4.46 16.12
C ARG A 226 -19.35 -5.56 16.02
N LYS A 227 -19.85 -6.04 17.16
CA LYS A 227 -21.08 -6.84 17.23
C LYS A 227 -22.22 -6.03 16.59
N ARG A 228 -22.98 -6.67 15.70
CA ARG A 228 -24.16 -6.06 15.09
C ARG A 228 -25.19 -5.77 16.18
N SER A 229 -25.66 -4.52 16.26
CA SER A 229 -26.84 -4.16 17.05
C SER A 229 -28.11 -4.48 16.27
N THR A 230 -29.17 -4.93 16.93
CA THR A 230 -30.51 -5.05 16.33
C THR A 230 -31.10 -3.69 15.94
N ASP A 231 -30.63 -2.61 16.56
CA ASP A 231 -31.08 -1.22 16.36
C ASP A 231 -30.14 -0.39 15.46
N ASP A 232 -29.31 -1.02 14.63
CA ASP A 232 -28.35 -0.28 13.79
C ASP A 232 -29.07 0.57 12.71
N PRO A 233 -29.00 1.91 12.76
CA PRO A 233 -29.60 2.78 11.75
C PRO A 233 -29.02 2.58 10.34
N ALA A 234 -27.88 1.89 10.19
CA ALA A 234 -27.35 1.47 8.89
C ALA A 234 -28.29 0.53 8.10
N ARG A 235 -29.32 -0.04 8.74
CA ARG A 235 -30.43 -0.74 8.05
C ARG A 235 -31.38 0.19 7.29
N ARG A 236 -31.36 1.51 7.53
CA ARG A 236 -32.29 2.46 6.88
C ARG A 236 -31.75 3.06 5.58
N ALA A 237 -30.48 2.82 5.23
CA ALA A 237 -29.96 3.22 3.93
C ALA A 237 -30.24 2.09 2.92
N PRO A 238 -31.03 2.32 1.86
CA PRO A 238 -31.16 1.33 0.78
C PRO A 238 -29.78 1.04 0.20
N ALA A 239 -29.55 -0.22 -0.16
CA ALA A 239 -28.36 -0.63 -0.90
C ALA A 239 -28.18 0.33 -2.08
N ARG A 240 -27.06 1.04 -2.13
CA ARG A 240 -26.73 1.85 -3.30
C ARG A 240 -26.59 0.89 -4.50
N PRO A 241 -27.19 1.25 -5.64
CA PRO A 241 -27.20 0.40 -6.84
C PRO A 241 -25.81 0.09 -7.35
#